data_AF-A0A914PMN4-F1
#
_entry.id   AF-A0A914PMN4-F1
#
_cell.length_a   1.000
_cell.length_b   1.000
_cell.length_c   1.000
_cell.angle_alpha   90.00
_cell.angle_beta   90.00
_cell.angle_gamma   90.00
#
_symmetry.space_group_name_H-M   'P 1'
#
loop_
_entity.id
_entity.type
_entity.pdbx_description
1 polymer ?
#
loop_
_entity_poly.entity_id
_entity_poly.type
_entity_poly.pdbx_seq_one_letter_code
_entity_poly.pdbx_strand_id
1 'polypeptide(L)'
;MTRVRQLDPNGMNYVLVFVAQFNPIFLTKNDRAYNVRCFYAHTENTVNAELEVDLLPTESLEQATIMKPICQYSLRTETADGPVVRLAKVGDPIVHRFECDNPNYGMLVKNCYVDDGAGNNKQVLDERGCPISFSANSPTILGELTYDTDLNRAFVTVDAVRFPDRGNMQFQCQIQICSKREEQCIGITVSLILLKT
;
A
#
# COMPACT_ATOMS: atom_id res chain seq x y z
N MET A 1 -14.20 19.44 -13.69
CA MET A 1 -14.47 18.80 -12.38
C MET A 1 -14.99 19.87 -11.44
N THR A 2 -16.20 19.69 -10.91
CA THR A 2 -16.90 20.66 -10.09
C THR A 2 -16.99 20.12 -8.66
N ARG A 3 -16.52 20.91 -7.70
CA ARG A 3 -16.59 20.58 -6.27
C ARG A 3 -17.86 21.22 -5.69
N VAL A 4 -18.76 20.40 -5.15
CA VAL A 4 -20.03 20.84 -4.55
C VAL A 4 -20.10 20.35 -3.11
N ARG A 5 -20.23 21.27 -2.17
CA ARG A 5 -20.46 20.90 -0.76
C ARG A 5 -21.89 20.40 -0.63
N GLN A 6 -22.05 19.19 -0.10
CA GLN A 6 -23.35 18.59 0.17
C GLN A 6 -23.59 18.59 1.67
N LEU A 7 -24.77 19.04 2.06
CA LEU A 7 -25.14 19.25 3.44
C LEU A 7 -25.76 17.98 4.05
N ASP A 8 -26.23 17.04 3.22
CA ASP A 8 -26.84 15.78 3.68
C ASP A 8 -26.68 14.65 2.63
N PRO A 9 -25.94 13.55 2.91
CA PRO A 9 -25.05 13.41 4.05
C PRO A 9 -23.98 14.50 3.99
N ASN A 10 -23.55 15.00 5.15
CA ASN A 10 -22.50 16.00 5.21
C ASN A 10 -21.27 15.48 4.46
N GLY A 11 -20.79 16.23 3.48
CA GLY A 11 -19.71 15.74 2.65
C GLY A 11 -19.41 16.62 1.45
N MET A 12 -18.50 16.13 0.62
CA MET A 12 -18.05 16.83 -0.58
C MET A 12 -18.31 15.96 -1.80
N ASN A 13 -19.05 16.51 -2.78
CA ASN A 13 -19.20 15.90 -4.09
C ASN A 13 -18.17 16.45 -5.06
N TYR A 14 -17.57 15.56 -5.83
CA TYR A 14 -16.82 15.88 -7.02
C TYR A 14 -17.57 15.37 -8.23
N VAL A 15 -18.03 16.29 -9.06
CA VAL A 15 -18.82 16.00 -10.26
C VAL A 15 -17.96 16.22 -11.49
N LEU A 16 -17.93 15.25 -12.39
CA LEU A 16 -17.21 15.30 -13.64
C LEU A 16 -18.10 14.74 -14.75
N VAL A 17 -18.26 15.49 -15.83
CA VAL A 17 -19.01 15.04 -17.00
C VAL A 17 -18.01 14.67 -18.09
N PHE A 18 -18.03 13.41 -18.49
CA PHE A 18 -17.28 12.92 -19.65
C PHE A 18 -18.23 12.77 -20.83
N VAL A 19 -17.89 13.34 -21.98
CA VAL A 19 -18.67 13.16 -23.21
C VAL A 19 -17.82 12.33 -24.17
N ALA A 20 -18.29 11.13 -24.48
CA ALA A 20 -17.70 10.27 -25.49
C ALA A 20 -18.35 10.60 -26.84
N GLN A 21 -17.62 11.34 -27.67
CA GLN A 21 -18.06 11.80 -28.99
C GLN A 21 -17.39 10.95 -30.08
N PHE A 22 -18.18 10.41 -31.00
CA PHE A 22 -17.69 9.54 -32.08
C PHE A 22 -17.49 10.26 -33.42
N ASN A 23 -17.91 11.52 -33.52
CA ASN A 23 -17.65 12.40 -34.67
C ASN A 23 -16.83 13.61 -34.21
N PRO A 24 -15.70 13.96 -34.84
CA PRO A 24 -14.79 15.00 -34.33
C PRO A 24 -15.33 16.44 -34.33
N ILE A 25 -16.49 16.71 -34.94
CA ILE A 25 -17.03 18.08 -35.10
C ILE A 25 -18.45 18.20 -34.55
N PHE A 26 -19.31 17.19 -34.70
CA PHE A 26 -20.73 17.28 -34.33
C PHE A 26 -21.11 16.28 -33.26
N LEU A 27 -22.03 16.67 -32.36
CA LEU A 27 -22.67 15.74 -31.45
C LEU A 27 -23.75 14.95 -32.20
N THR A 28 -23.73 13.63 -32.07
CA THR A 28 -24.61 12.70 -32.78
C THR A 28 -25.46 11.88 -31.79
N LYS A 29 -26.50 11.21 -32.30
CA LYS A 29 -27.36 10.32 -31.51
C LYS A 29 -26.59 9.21 -30.79
N ASN A 30 -25.40 8.84 -31.29
CA ASN A 30 -24.60 7.75 -30.74
C ASN A 30 -23.65 8.21 -29.62
N ASP A 31 -23.54 9.52 -29.38
CA ASP A 31 -22.66 10.05 -28.35
C ASP A 31 -23.25 9.83 -26.96
N ARG A 32 -22.38 9.66 -25.98
CA ARG A 32 -22.78 9.36 -24.60
C ARG A 32 -22.14 10.34 -23.64
N ALA A 33 -22.95 10.88 -22.73
CA ALA A 33 -22.48 11.69 -21.63
C ALA A 33 -22.57 10.89 -20.32
N TYR A 34 -21.47 10.83 -19.60
CA TYR A 34 -21.36 10.16 -18.30
C TYR A 34 -21.21 11.21 -17.22
N ASN A 35 -22.18 11.29 -16.31
CA ASN A 35 -22.10 12.16 -15.14
C ASN A 35 -21.50 11.36 -13.97
N VAL A 36 -20.19 11.49 -13.79
CA VAL A 36 -19.45 10.84 -12.71
C VAL A 36 -19.55 11.72 -11.47
N ARG A 37 -20.07 11.16 -10.37
CA ARG A 37 -20.14 11.83 -9.07
C ARG A 37 -19.45 10.98 -8.03
N CYS A 38 -18.43 11.53 -7.39
CA CYS A 38 -17.74 10.92 -6.26
C CYS A 38 -18.10 11.69 -5.00
N PHE A 39 -18.72 11.03 -4.04
CA PHE A 39 -19.11 11.62 -2.77
C PHE A 39 -18.14 11.21 -1.66
N TYR A 40 -17.65 12.18 -0.90
CA TYR A 40 -16.82 11.97 0.28
C TYR A 40 -17.60 12.42 1.52
N ALA A 41 -18.05 11.45 2.31
CA ALA A 41 -18.85 11.68 3.51
C ALA A 41 -18.01 12.20 4.70
N HIS A 42 -18.66 12.97 5.55
CA HIS A 42 -18.20 13.47 6.84
C HIS A 42 -19.26 13.06 7.87
N THR A 43 -18.95 12.11 8.75
CA THR A 43 -19.96 11.40 9.55
C THR A 43 -20.21 12.00 10.93
N GLU A 44 -21.44 12.41 11.20
CA GLU A 44 -22.13 12.22 12.49
C GLU A 44 -23.46 11.52 12.17
N ASN A 45 -23.74 10.39 12.84
CA ASN A 45 -24.83 9.48 12.51
C ASN A 45 -26.14 9.86 13.22
N THR A 46 -27.28 9.88 12.53
CA THR A 46 -28.61 9.42 13.00
C THR A 46 -29.51 9.09 11.80
N VAL A 47 -30.47 8.17 11.97
CA VAL A 47 -31.18 7.39 10.93
C VAL A 47 -32.69 7.72 10.89
N ASN A 48 -33.35 7.50 9.73
CA ASN A 48 -34.79 7.36 9.39
C ASN A 48 -35.49 8.63 8.82
N ALA A 49 -36.46 8.62 7.86
CA ALA A 49 -37.26 7.57 7.19
C ALA A 49 -37.79 8.04 5.80
N GLU A 50 -37.78 7.10 4.84
CA GLU A 50 -38.86 6.67 3.92
C GLU A 50 -39.63 7.65 2.98
N LEU A 51 -39.51 7.41 1.65
CA LEU A 51 -40.60 7.56 0.67
C LEU A 51 -40.26 6.77 -0.61
N GLU A 52 -41.17 5.88 -1.03
CA GLU A 52 -41.02 4.87 -2.08
C GLU A 52 -41.62 5.32 -3.42
N VAL A 53 -40.88 5.19 -4.52
CA VAL A 53 -41.39 5.27 -5.92
C VAL A 53 -40.60 4.29 -6.80
N ASP A 54 -41.32 3.39 -7.46
CA ASP A 54 -40.80 2.27 -8.25
C ASP A 54 -40.08 2.71 -9.54
N LEU A 55 -38.84 2.25 -9.73
CA LEU A 55 -37.97 2.51 -10.88
C LEU A 55 -37.21 1.21 -11.18
N LEU A 56 -37.05 0.91 -12.48
CA LEU A 56 -36.32 -0.24 -13.07
C LEU A 56 -35.21 -0.79 -12.16
N PRO A 57 -35.13 -2.11 -11.92
CA PRO A 57 -34.17 -2.69 -10.99
C PRO A 57 -32.76 -2.32 -11.46
N THR A 58 -32.17 -1.40 -10.71
CA THR A 58 -30.77 -1.04 -10.84
C THR A 58 -30.05 -1.94 -9.87
N GLU A 59 -29.21 -2.83 -10.38
CA GLU A 59 -28.25 -3.51 -9.52
C GLU A 59 -27.31 -2.45 -8.95
N SER A 60 -27.55 -2.09 -7.69
CA SER A 60 -26.60 -1.33 -6.89
C SER A 60 -25.40 -2.21 -6.64
N LEU A 61 -24.39 -2.11 -7.50
CA LEU A 61 -23.04 -2.45 -7.08
C LEU A 61 -22.61 -1.33 -6.14
N GLU A 62 -23.04 -1.42 -4.87
CA GLU A 62 -22.44 -0.62 -3.82
C GLU A 62 -20.95 -0.88 -3.90
N GLN A 63 -20.19 0.17 -4.20
CA GLN A 63 -18.74 0.13 -4.17
C GLN A 63 -18.39 -0.15 -2.71
N ALA A 64 -18.25 -1.44 -2.38
CA ALA A 64 -17.77 -1.91 -1.09
C ALA A 64 -16.58 -1.03 -0.78
N THR A 65 -16.64 -0.29 0.32
CA THR A 65 -15.59 0.61 0.74
C THR A 65 -14.40 -0.29 1.05
N ILE A 66 -13.55 -0.54 0.04
CA ILE A 66 -12.40 -1.41 0.19
C ILE A 66 -11.45 -0.66 1.12
N MET A 67 -11.54 -0.91 2.43
CA MET A 67 -10.61 -0.40 3.43
C MET A 67 -9.23 -0.99 3.13
N LYS A 68 -8.44 -0.24 2.37
CA LYS A 68 -7.03 -0.53 2.11
C LYS A 68 -6.30 -0.61 3.47
N PRO A 69 -5.45 -1.62 3.71
CA PRO A 69 -4.71 -1.74 4.96
C PRO A 69 -3.79 -0.54 5.21
N ILE A 70 -3.61 -0.22 6.49
CA ILE A 70 -2.55 0.63 6.97
C ILE A 70 -1.37 -0.28 7.33
N CYS A 71 -0.21 -0.01 6.75
CA CYS A 71 1.01 -0.78 7.00
C CYS A 71 2.03 0.07 7.75
N GLN A 72 2.76 -0.58 8.66
CA GLN A 72 3.73 0.04 9.54
C GLN A 72 5.09 -0.64 9.40
N TYR A 73 6.14 0.16 9.56
CA TYR A 73 7.53 -0.28 9.57
C TYR A 73 8.15 0.04 10.93
N SER A 74 8.85 -0.93 11.52
CA SER A 74 9.52 -0.79 12.81
C SER A 74 10.87 -1.50 12.83
N LEU A 75 11.79 -0.97 13.64
CA LEU A 75 13.05 -1.60 13.98
C LEU A 75 12.94 -2.21 15.37
N ARG A 76 13.35 -3.46 15.54
CA ARG A 76 13.23 -4.20 16.81
C ARG A 76 14.51 -4.95 17.16
N THR A 77 14.67 -5.32 18.42
CA THR A 77 15.82 -6.10 18.90
C THR A 77 15.44 -7.55 19.17
N GLU A 78 16.40 -8.47 19.00
CA GLU A 78 16.33 -9.90 19.30
C GLU A 78 15.36 -10.71 18.41
N THR A 79 14.10 -10.30 18.34
CA THR A 79 13.03 -11.03 17.63
C THR A 79 12.11 -10.08 16.87
N ALA A 80 11.31 -10.62 15.95
CA ALA A 80 10.32 -9.85 15.20
C ALA A 80 9.30 -9.15 16.12
N ASP A 81 8.93 -9.72 17.26
CA ASP A 81 8.00 -9.07 18.20
C ASP A 81 8.72 -8.42 19.40
N GLY A 82 10.05 -8.34 19.35
CA GLY A 82 10.87 -7.71 20.37
C GLY A 82 10.65 -6.20 20.49
N PRO A 83 11.27 -5.55 21.48
CA PRO A 83 11.11 -4.12 21.73
C PRO A 83 11.49 -3.25 20.53
N VAL A 84 10.74 -2.18 20.29
CA VAL A 84 11.08 -1.21 19.24
C VAL A 84 12.32 -0.41 19.66
N VAL A 85 13.30 -0.35 18.76
CA VAL A 85 14.56 0.35 19.00
C VAL A 85 14.64 1.64 18.17
N ARG A 86 15.23 2.67 18.78
CA ARG A 86 15.48 3.97 18.12
C ARG A 86 16.97 4.27 17.93
N LEU A 87 17.82 3.57 18.68
CA LEU A 87 19.27 3.77 18.71
C LEU A 87 19.92 2.38 18.78
N ALA A 88 20.83 2.12 17.86
CA ALA A 88 21.60 0.88 17.79
C ALA A 88 23.07 1.20 17.52
N LYS A 89 23.98 0.36 17.99
CA LYS A 89 25.41 0.44 17.67
C LYS A 89 25.68 -0.38 16.41
N VAL A 90 26.73 -0.01 15.69
CA VAL A 90 27.18 -0.78 14.52
C VAL A 90 27.49 -2.22 14.93
N GLY A 91 26.92 -3.19 14.23
CA GLY A 91 27.03 -4.61 14.53
C GLY A 91 25.94 -5.15 15.48
N ASP A 92 25.08 -4.32 16.05
CA ASP A 92 23.94 -4.81 16.83
C ASP A 92 22.95 -5.53 15.89
N PRO A 93 22.41 -6.70 16.26
CA PRO A 93 21.42 -7.40 15.45
C PRO A 93 20.06 -6.70 15.54
N ILE A 94 19.60 -6.15 14.42
CA ILE A 94 18.33 -5.42 14.32
C ILE A 94 17.36 -6.16 13.41
N VAL A 95 16.11 -6.24 13.84
CA VAL A 95 15.01 -6.81 13.08
C VAL A 95 14.22 -5.69 12.41
N HIS A 96 14.23 -5.67 11.08
CA HIS A 96 13.32 -4.87 10.29
C HIS A 96 11.99 -5.61 10.21
N ARG A 97 10.91 -4.99 10.68
CA ARG A 97 9.56 -5.58 10.65
C ARG A 97 8.57 -4.68 9.94
N PHE A 98 7.84 -5.28 9.01
CA PHE A 98 6.72 -4.70 8.29
C PHE A 98 5.45 -5.44 8.70
N GLU A 99 4.35 -4.72 8.88
CA GLU A 99 3.05 -5.29 9.25
C GLU A 99 1.91 -4.44 8.70
N CYS A 100 0.87 -5.09 8.17
CA CYS A 100 -0.38 -4.46 7.78
C CYS A 100 -1.53 -4.88 8.71
N ASP A 101 -2.42 -3.94 9.03
CA ASP A 101 -3.50 -4.11 10.02
C ASP A 101 -4.71 -4.93 9.54
N ASN A 102 -4.89 -5.09 8.21
CA ASN A 102 -6.01 -5.82 7.65
C ASN A 102 -5.61 -7.25 7.27
N PRO A 103 -6.15 -8.29 7.94
CA PRO A 103 -5.79 -9.68 7.69
C PRO A 103 -6.31 -10.21 6.34
N ASN A 104 -7.23 -9.52 5.66
CA ASN A 104 -7.71 -9.94 4.34
C ASN A 104 -6.71 -9.68 3.20
N TYR A 105 -5.62 -8.96 3.50
CA TYR A 105 -4.61 -8.57 2.53
C TYR A 105 -3.25 -9.19 2.88
N GLY A 106 -2.52 -9.56 1.83
CA GLY A 106 -1.10 -9.83 1.91
C GLY A 106 -0.30 -8.63 1.42
N MET A 107 1.02 -8.67 1.62
CA MET A 107 1.93 -7.62 1.17
C MET A 107 3.23 -8.15 0.58
N LEU A 108 3.81 -7.39 -0.34
CA LEU A 108 5.18 -7.52 -0.81
C LEU A 108 5.92 -6.21 -0.51
N VAL A 109 7.03 -6.31 0.19
CA VAL A 109 7.99 -5.22 0.40
C VAL A 109 8.96 -5.19 -0.78
N LYS A 110 9.04 -4.06 -1.48
CA LYS A 110 9.88 -3.87 -2.67
C LYS A 110 10.44 -2.46 -2.76
N ASN A 111 11.39 -2.24 -3.68
CA ASN A 111 11.95 -0.92 -3.96
C ASN A 111 12.38 -0.20 -2.67
N CYS A 112 13.27 -0.84 -1.90
CA CYS A 112 13.77 -0.26 -0.67
C CYS A 112 15.08 0.47 -0.89
N TYR A 113 15.23 1.55 -0.15
CA TYR A 113 16.25 2.56 -0.30
C TYR A 113 16.79 2.96 1.05
N VAL A 114 18.10 3.16 1.10
CA VAL A 114 18.82 3.72 2.23
C VAL A 114 19.33 5.09 1.83
N ASP A 115 18.94 6.10 2.59
CA ASP A 115 19.35 7.48 2.40
C ASP A 115 20.23 7.96 3.58
N ASP A 116 21.29 8.71 3.24
CA ASP A 116 22.26 9.26 4.20
C ASP A 116 21.95 10.71 4.62
N GLY A 117 20.81 11.26 4.19
CA GLY A 117 20.38 12.64 4.42
C GLY A 117 21.08 13.69 3.55
N ALA A 118 22.04 13.29 2.71
CA ALA A 118 22.82 14.18 1.85
C ALA A 118 22.56 13.94 0.34
N GLY A 119 21.49 13.19 0.03
CA GLY A 119 21.10 12.85 -1.33
C GLY A 119 21.79 11.60 -1.89
N ASN A 120 22.58 10.87 -1.07
CA ASN A 120 23.06 9.56 -1.46
C ASN A 120 22.01 8.51 -1.10
N ASN A 121 21.23 8.12 -2.10
CA ASN A 121 20.27 7.03 -1.98
C ASN A 121 20.85 5.74 -2.60
N LYS A 122 20.85 4.65 -1.83
CA LYS A 122 21.25 3.31 -2.27
C LYS A 122 20.08 2.34 -2.20
N GLN A 123 19.74 1.74 -3.34
CA GLN A 123 18.70 0.72 -3.40
C GLN A 123 19.19 -0.59 -2.77
N VAL A 124 18.47 -1.09 -1.78
CA VAL A 124 18.78 -2.33 -1.04
C VAL A 124 17.83 -3.48 -1.37
N LEU A 125 16.62 -3.19 -1.88
CA LEU A 125 15.70 -4.19 -2.43
C LEU A 125 15.20 -3.76 -3.81
N ASP A 126 15.18 -4.71 -4.74
CA ASP A 126 14.68 -4.51 -6.10
C ASP A 126 13.13 -4.44 -6.17
N GLU A 127 12.59 -4.30 -7.38
CA GLU A 127 11.14 -4.25 -7.63
C GLU A 127 10.42 -5.55 -7.29
N ARG A 128 11.14 -6.67 -7.20
CA ARG A 128 10.58 -7.98 -6.85
C ARG A 128 10.72 -8.28 -5.35
N GLY A 129 11.29 -7.35 -4.58
CA GLY A 129 11.59 -7.57 -3.16
C GLY A 129 12.82 -8.45 -2.94
N CYS A 130 13.67 -8.60 -3.96
CA CYS A 130 14.92 -9.35 -3.85
C CYS A 130 16.05 -8.46 -3.32
N PRO A 131 16.87 -8.93 -2.36
CA PRO A 131 18.01 -8.18 -1.86
C PRO A 131 19.04 -7.87 -2.94
N ILE A 132 19.52 -6.62 -2.98
CA ILE A 132 20.58 -6.22 -3.89
C ILE A 132 21.93 -6.47 -3.22
N SER A 133 22.71 -7.42 -3.77
CA SER A 133 24.09 -7.62 -3.36
C SER A 133 24.98 -6.51 -3.93
N PHE A 134 25.68 -5.78 -3.06
CA PHE A 134 26.55 -4.68 -3.46
C PHE A 134 27.99 -5.11 -3.77
N SER A 135 28.40 -6.32 -3.35
CA SER A 135 29.70 -6.93 -3.66
C SER A 135 29.69 -8.40 -3.25
N ALA A 136 30.44 -9.24 -3.98
CA ALA A 136 30.63 -10.65 -3.64
C ALA A 136 31.21 -10.88 -2.22
N ASN A 137 31.85 -9.86 -1.64
CA ASN A 137 32.52 -9.93 -0.35
C ASN A 137 31.97 -8.92 0.69
N SER A 138 30.82 -8.29 0.45
CA SER A 138 30.21 -7.36 1.41
C SER A 138 28.83 -7.83 1.83
N PRO A 139 28.51 -7.81 3.14
CA PRO A 139 27.20 -8.21 3.61
C PRO A 139 26.11 -7.30 3.03
N THR A 140 24.99 -7.90 2.64
CA THR A 140 23.82 -7.17 2.16
C THR A 140 23.28 -6.28 3.27
N ILE A 141 23.04 -5.00 2.98
CA ILE A 141 22.52 -4.04 3.97
C ILE A 141 21.12 -4.45 4.48
N LEU A 142 20.33 -5.09 3.62
CA LEU A 142 19.04 -5.66 3.96
C LEU A 142 18.96 -7.08 3.38
N GLY A 143 18.81 -8.09 4.22
CA GLY A 143 18.72 -9.49 3.79
C GLY A 143 17.38 -9.85 3.13
N GLU A 144 17.22 -11.14 2.83
CA GLU A 144 15.96 -11.67 2.31
C GLU A 144 14.86 -11.60 3.37
N LEU A 145 13.71 -11.04 3.01
CA LEU A 145 12.57 -10.95 3.92
C LEU A 145 11.89 -12.31 4.07
N THR A 146 11.68 -12.71 5.31
CA THR A 146 10.80 -13.82 5.67
C THR A 146 9.38 -13.28 5.84
N TYR A 147 8.43 -13.88 5.13
CA TYR A 147 7.00 -13.57 5.26
C TYR A 147 6.34 -14.59 6.19
N ASP A 148 5.44 -14.11 7.04
CA ASP A 148 4.62 -14.99 7.87
C ASP A 148 3.59 -15.75 7.01
N THR A 149 3.00 -16.83 7.53
CA THR A 149 2.03 -17.67 6.78
C THR A 149 0.83 -16.87 6.32
N ASP A 150 0.44 -15.86 7.09
CA ASP A 150 -0.65 -14.95 6.75
C ASP A 150 -0.24 -13.86 5.77
N LEU A 151 1.01 -13.77 5.31
CA LEU A 151 1.47 -12.76 4.34
C LEU A 151 1.22 -11.28 4.72
N ASN A 152 0.75 -11.00 5.94
CA ASN A 152 0.47 -9.64 6.44
C ASN A 152 1.67 -9.04 7.19
N ARG A 153 2.68 -9.88 7.45
CA ARG A 153 3.89 -9.55 8.20
C ARG A 153 5.11 -10.08 7.47
N ALA A 154 6.15 -9.26 7.45
CA ALA A 154 7.44 -9.61 6.88
C ALA A 154 8.55 -9.08 7.77
N PHE A 155 9.61 -9.85 7.94
CA PHE A 155 10.73 -9.45 8.77
C PHE A 155 12.06 -9.99 8.26
N VAL A 156 13.13 -9.31 8.63
CA VAL A 156 14.50 -9.75 8.38
C VAL A 156 15.40 -9.24 9.49
N THR A 157 16.35 -10.07 9.91
CA THR A 157 17.38 -9.70 10.88
C THR A 157 18.67 -9.37 10.14
N VAL A 158 19.22 -8.18 10.40
CA VAL A 158 20.50 -7.73 9.85
C VAL A 158 21.31 -7.00 10.90
N ASP A 159 22.62 -6.98 10.75
CA ASP A 159 23.50 -6.19 11.60
C ASP A 159 23.34 -4.71 11.29
N ALA A 160 23.24 -3.87 12.32
CA ALA A 160 23.14 -2.43 12.14
C ALA A 160 24.39 -1.88 11.46
N VAL A 161 24.19 -1.14 10.37
CA VAL A 161 25.25 -0.49 9.60
C VAL A 161 25.12 1.03 9.65
N ARG A 162 26.22 1.72 9.39
CA ARG A 162 26.27 3.18 9.35
C ARG A 162 27.24 3.65 8.27
N PHE A 163 26.94 4.77 7.63
CA PHE A 163 27.88 5.46 6.77
C PHE A 163 29.02 6.11 7.60
N PRO A 164 30.29 6.03 7.15
CA PRO A 164 31.45 6.45 7.93
C PRO A 164 31.42 7.91 8.42
N ASP A 165 30.68 8.81 7.77
CA ASP A 165 30.65 10.25 8.09
C ASP A 165 29.25 10.84 8.38
N ARG A 166 28.20 10.01 8.48
CA ARG A 166 26.81 10.49 8.66
C ARG A 166 26.19 9.96 9.93
N GLY A 167 25.52 10.83 10.70
CA GLY A 167 24.91 10.46 11.98
C GLY A 167 23.53 9.80 11.86
N ASN A 168 22.83 10.02 10.75
CA ASN A 168 21.47 9.56 10.53
C ASN A 168 21.38 8.76 9.22
N MET A 169 20.60 7.69 9.24
CA MET A 169 20.32 6.82 8.10
C MET A 169 18.81 6.60 8.04
N GLN A 170 18.20 6.76 6.87
CA GLN A 170 16.77 6.59 6.68
C GLN A 170 16.49 5.42 5.75
N PHE A 171 15.55 4.57 6.14
CA PHE A 171 15.05 3.48 5.32
C PHE A 171 13.70 3.84 4.74
N GLN A 172 13.55 3.69 3.42
CA GLN A 172 12.30 3.94 2.70
C GLN A 172 11.99 2.77 1.80
N CYS A 173 10.78 2.24 1.89
CA CYS A 173 10.34 1.05 1.15
C CYS A 173 8.97 1.28 0.54
N GLN A 174 8.70 0.62 -0.59
CA GLN A 174 7.36 0.52 -1.15
C GLN A 174 6.70 -0.79 -0.72
N ILE A 175 5.41 -0.72 -0.39
CA ILE A 175 4.61 -1.90 -0.04
C ILE A 175 3.51 -2.07 -1.09
N GLN A 176 3.54 -3.21 -1.79
CA GLN A 176 2.48 -3.63 -2.69
C GLN A 176 1.50 -4.54 -1.94
N ILE A 177 0.22 -4.23 -2.01
CA ILE A 177 -0.85 -4.95 -1.31
C ILE A 177 -1.60 -5.86 -2.29
N CYS A 178 -2.01 -7.04 -1.83
CA CYS A 178 -2.76 -8.02 -2.61
C CYS A 178 -3.97 -8.56 -1.82
N SER A 179 -5.12 -8.74 -2.48
CA SER A 179 -6.29 -9.36 -1.85
C SER A 179 -6.11 -10.87 -1.74
N LYS A 180 -6.27 -11.43 -0.54
CA LYS A 180 -6.23 -12.89 -0.35
C LYS A 180 -7.49 -13.56 -0.86
N ARG A 181 -8.64 -12.90 -0.72
CA ARG A 181 -9.96 -13.45 -1.13
C ARG A 181 -10.06 -13.63 -2.63
N GLU A 182 -9.40 -12.76 -3.39
CA GLU A 182 -9.38 -12.78 -4.86
C GLU A 182 -8.14 -13.51 -5.40
N GLU A 183 -7.41 -14.25 -4.55
CA GLU A 183 -6.18 -14.99 -4.88
C GLU A 183 -5.07 -14.14 -5.54
N GLN A 184 -5.12 -12.82 -5.39
CA GLN A 184 -4.19 -11.88 -6.03
C GLN A 184 -2.78 -11.95 -5.43
N CYS A 185 -2.59 -12.58 -4.28
CA CYS A 185 -1.28 -12.73 -3.65
C CYS A 185 -0.39 -13.78 -4.32
N ILE A 186 -0.96 -14.65 -5.16
CA ILE A 186 -0.21 -15.66 -5.90
C ILE A 186 0.71 -14.97 -6.90
N GLY A 187 2.02 -15.19 -6.79
CA GLY A 187 3.03 -14.58 -7.66
C GLY A 187 3.47 -13.16 -7.26
N ILE A 188 2.89 -12.59 -6.19
CA ILE A 188 3.31 -11.30 -5.62
C ILE A 188 4.21 -11.53 -4.42
N THR A 189 3.86 -12.43 -3.50
CA THR A 189 4.69 -12.72 -2.32
C THR A 189 5.65 -13.89 -2.58
N VAL A 190 6.94 -13.63 -2.41
CA VAL A 190 8.06 -14.54 -2.78
C VAL A 190 7.89 -15.95 -2.21
N SER A 191 7.30 -16.10 -1.01
CA SER A 191 7.09 -17.39 -0.35
C SER A 191 6.13 -18.35 -1.07
N LEU A 192 5.31 -17.90 -2.01
CA LEU A 192 4.40 -18.79 -2.77
C LEU A 192 5.04 -19.42 -4.02
N ILE A 193 6.22 -18.95 -4.43
CA ILE A 193 6.92 -19.52 -5.60
C ILE A 193 7.69 -20.80 -5.23
N LEU A 194 8.10 -20.95 -3.96
CA LEU A 194 8.93 -22.07 -3.50
C LEU A 194 8.16 -23.30 -2.99
N LEU A 195 6.81 -23.25 -2.92
CA LEU A 195 5.98 -24.37 -2.43
C LEU A 195 5.32 -25.20 -3.55
N LYS A 196 5.64 -24.94 -4.83
CA LYS A 196 5.08 -25.66 -5.99
C LYS A 196 6.16 -26.21 -6.95
N THR A 197 7.28 -26.67 -6.40
CA THR A 197 8.26 -27.53 -7.06
C THR A 197 8.54 -28.72 -6.18
#